data_AF-A0A938KJL8-F1
#
_entry.id   AF-A0A938KJL8-F1
#
_cell.length_a   1.000
_cell.length_b   1.000
_cell.length_c   1.000
_cell.angle_alpha   90.00
_cell.angle_beta   90.00
_cell.angle_gamma   90.00
#
_symmetry.space_group_name_H-M   'P 1'
#
loop_
_entity.id
_entity.type
_entity.pdbx_description
1 polymer ?
#
loop_
_entity_poly.entity_id
_entity_poly.type
_entity_poly.pdbx_seq_one_letter_code
_entity_poly.pdbx_strand_id
1 'polypeptide(L)'
;MKTPNVSSRALTAAMLAAFIVTGVSAQTAGTPVPVTRQDPQTRAREIAAYRDALSAGRSHARAGSIASAEDALTAVNKSARNTAAWHLETAQRLLQVASQLAREGRPNQVNAVARRILEQLEQAEALARDGRTRAAAQSIAGFVHERYFGDAATAAARYQAALQSSPTSPQAREGVQRLQRNGPPGSDTPR
;
A
#
# COMPACT_ATOMS: atom_id res chain seq x y z
N MET A 1 44.22 16.49 -24.83
CA MET A 1 42.87 16.64 -25.44
C MET A 1 41.89 15.78 -24.65
N LYS A 2 40.95 16.46 -23.99
CA LYS A 2 39.64 16.08 -23.43
C LYS A 2 39.34 14.60 -23.10
N THR A 3 39.22 14.32 -21.81
CA THR A 3 38.53 13.17 -21.21
C THR A 3 37.02 13.23 -21.43
N PRO A 4 36.32 12.11 -21.69
CA PRO A 4 34.87 12.05 -21.57
C PRO A 4 34.45 11.81 -20.11
N ASN A 5 33.62 12.74 -19.65
CA ASN A 5 32.98 12.83 -18.35
C ASN A 5 31.79 11.85 -18.28
N VAL A 6 31.89 10.79 -17.47
CA VAL A 6 30.77 9.86 -17.24
C VAL A 6 30.04 10.27 -15.96
N SER A 7 29.15 11.26 -16.10
CA SER A 7 28.17 11.62 -15.08
C SER A 7 27.09 10.55 -14.97
N SER A 8 27.32 9.51 -14.18
CA SER A 8 26.26 8.58 -13.77
C SER A 8 25.41 9.21 -12.66
N ARG A 9 24.26 9.73 -13.08
CA ARG A 9 23.17 10.18 -12.21
C ARG A 9 22.45 8.99 -11.58
N ALA A 10 22.02 9.22 -10.34
CA ALA A 10 20.82 8.68 -9.68
C ALA A 10 20.80 7.19 -9.31
N LEU A 11 21.13 6.92 -8.04
CA LEU A 11 20.41 5.94 -7.22
C LEU A 11 20.00 6.63 -5.92
N THR A 12 18.95 7.44 -6.00
CA THR A 12 18.26 7.93 -4.80
C THR A 12 17.50 6.74 -4.23
N ALA A 13 18.02 6.24 -3.10
CA ALA A 13 17.43 5.16 -2.34
C ALA A 13 15.96 5.46 -2.00
N ALA A 14 15.12 4.46 -2.24
CA ALA A 14 13.71 4.47 -1.89
C ALA A 14 13.52 4.73 -0.39
N MET A 15 12.90 5.86 -0.06
CA MET A 15 12.45 6.16 1.29
C MET A 15 11.15 5.39 1.52
N LEU A 16 11.26 4.21 2.13
CA LEU A 16 10.13 3.49 2.69
C LEU A 16 9.58 4.33 3.86
N ALA A 17 8.54 5.12 3.61
CA ALA A 17 7.87 5.84 4.69
C ALA A 17 7.21 4.84 5.63
N ALA A 18 7.80 4.71 6.82
CA ALA A 18 7.27 3.92 7.92
C ALA A 18 5.87 4.42 8.27
N PHE A 19 4.88 3.53 8.16
CA PHE A 19 3.56 3.73 8.71
C PHE A 19 3.65 3.61 10.24
N ILE A 20 3.97 4.71 10.91
CA ILE A 20 3.77 4.83 12.36
C ILE A 20 2.38 5.42 12.56
N VAL A 21 1.42 4.54 12.87
CA VAL A 21 0.15 4.96 13.47
C VAL A 21 0.46 5.32 14.92
N THR A 22 0.86 6.57 15.16
CA THR A 22 0.83 7.16 16.50
C THR A 22 -0.61 7.52 16.81
N GLY A 23 -1.26 6.69 17.64
CA GLY A 23 -2.51 7.04 18.28
C GLY A 23 -2.28 8.24 19.20
N VAL A 24 -2.76 9.41 18.80
CA VAL A 24 -2.90 10.56 19.69
C VAL A 24 -4.07 10.26 20.62
N SER A 25 -3.76 9.93 21.88
CA SER A 25 -4.76 9.89 22.94
C SER A 25 -4.79 11.27 23.60
N ALA A 26 -5.97 11.88 23.59
CA ALA A 26 -6.26 13.14 24.28
C ALA A 26 -5.97 12.98 25.78
N GLN A 27 -5.12 13.85 26.30
CA GLN A 27 -4.69 13.85 27.69
C GLN A 27 -5.79 14.51 28.53
N THR A 28 -6.71 13.70 29.03
CA THR A 28 -7.59 14.08 30.15
C THR A 28 -6.99 13.49 31.42
N ALA A 29 -6.83 14.33 32.43
CA ALA A 29 -6.27 13.96 33.73
C ALA A 29 -7.15 12.90 34.40
N GLY A 30 -6.71 11.64 34.33
CA GLY A 30 -7.31 10.50 35.00
C GLY A 30 -6.27 9.40 35.08
N THR A 31 -6.05 8.89 36.29
CA THR A 31 -5.29 7.67 36.69
C THR A 31 -4.33 7.06 35.64
N PRO A 32 -3.02 6.94 35.94
CA PRO A 32 -2.07 6.30 35.03
C PRO A 32 -2.49 4.85 34.76
N VAL A 33 -3.07 4.61 33.59
CA VAL A 33 -3.32 3.25 33.09
C VAL A 33 -1.95 2.60 32.88
N PRO A 34 -1.68 1.41 33.44
CA PRO A 34 -0.41 0.74 33.22
C PRO A 34 -0.27 0.46 31.73
N VAL A 35 0.69 1.12 31.08
CA VAL A 35 1.13 0.76 29.74
C VAL A 35 1.69 -0.65 29.86
N THR A 36 0.86 -1.64 29.52
CA THR A 36 1.25 -3.04 29.61
C THR A 36 2.33 -3.25 28.56
N ARG A 37 3.60 -3.25 28.99
CA ARG A 37 4.74 -3.58 28.15
C ARG A 37 4.48 -4.99 27.63
N GLN A 38 4.10 -5.11 26.35
CA GLN A 38 3.95 -6.41 25.71
C GLN A 38 5.24 -7.20 25.92
N ASP A 39 5.09 -8.42 26.44
CA ASP A 39 6.20 -9.34 26.65
C ASP A 39 6.99 -9.49 25.33
N PRO A 40 8.32 -9.28 25.35
CA PRO A 40 9.19 -9.50 24.19
C PRO A 40 8.93 -10.82 23.46
N GLN A 41 8.56 -11.89 24.17
CA GLN A 41 8.27 -13.18 23.55
C GLN A 41 7.00 -13.14 22.68
N THR A 42 5.94 -12.49 23.16
CA THR A 42 4.69 -12.31 22.39
C THR A 42 4.95 -11.52 21.12
N ARG A 43 5.73 -10.44 21.21
CA ARG A 43 6.12 -9.65 20.02
C ARG A 43 6.95 -10.47 19.04
N ALA A 44 7.88 -11.29 19.51
CA ALA A 44 8.67 -12.16 18.66
C ALA A 44 7.82 -13.19 17.91
N ARG A 45 6.81 -13.78 18.59
CA ARG A 45 5.86 -14.71 17.98
C ARG A 45 4.99 -14.02 16.92
N GLU A 46 4.48 -12.82 17.19
CA GLU A 46 3.72 -12.04 16.20
C GLU A 46 4.54 -11.73 14.94
N ILE A 47 5.82 -11.35 15.12
CA ILE A 47 6.72 -11.08 14.00
C ILE A 47 7.00 -12.35 13.19
N ALA A 48 7.22 -13.49 13.86
CA ALA A 48 7.42 -14.77 13.19
C ALA A 48 6.18 -15.16 12.36
N ALA A 49 4.99 -15.15 12.98
CA ALA A 49 3.74 -15.46 12.30
C ALA A 49 3.49 -14.55 11.08
N TYR A 50 3.78 -13.25 11.20
CA TYR A 50 3.68 -12.31 10.09
C TYR A 50 4.63 -12.66 8.93
N ARG A 51 5.89 -13.03 9.24
CA ARG A 51 6.87 -13.44 8.23
C ARG A 51 6.45 -14.74 7.53
N ASP A 52 5.94 -15.70 8.29
CA ASP A 52 5.48 -16.98 7.76
C ASP A 52 4.28 -16.78 6.84
N ALA A 53 3.30 -15.95 7.26
CA ALA A 53 2.15 -15.59 6.43
C ALA A 53 2.55 -14.90 5.12
N LEU A 54 3.50 -13.95 5.16
CA LEU A 54 4.02 -13.32 3.94
C LEU A 54 4.74 -14.31 3.03
N SER A 55 5.54 -15.22 3.61
CA SER A 55 6.27 -16.24 2.85
C SER A 55 5.31 -17.20 2.15
N ALA A 56 4.31 -17.71 2.90
CA ALA A 56 3.25 -18.57 2.39
C ALA A 56 2.41 -17.86 1.31
N GLY A 57 1.95 -16.63 1.60
CA GLY A 57 1.19 -15.81 0.67
C GLY A 57 1.93 -15.60 -0.65
N ARG A 58 3.22 -15.31 -0.59
CA ARG A 58 4.07 -15.21 -1.80
C ARG A 58 4.18 -16.55 -2.52
N SER A 59 4.39 -17.66 -1.81
CA SER A 59 4.48 -18.99 -2.42
C SER A 59 3.21 -19.32 -3.22
N HIS A 60 2.03 -19.09 -2.62
CA HIS A 60 0.74 -19.27 -3.29
C HIS A 60 0.54 -18.33 -4.48
N ALA A 61 0.84 -17.04 -4.32
CA ALA A 61 0.76 -16.08 -5.41
C ALA A 61 1.74 -16.44 -6.53
N ARG A 62 2.90 -17.03 -6.20
CA ARG A 62 3.83 -17.54 -7.20
C ARG A 62 3.19 -18.66 -8.02
N ALA A 63 2.54 -19.60 -7.36
CA ALA A 63 1.80 -20.68 -7.99
C ALA A 63 0.53 -20.24 -8.76
N GLY A 64 0.12 -18.97 -8.65
CA GLY A 64 -1.10 -18.44 -9.27
C GLY A 64 -2.36 -18.63 -8.41
N SER A 65 -2.23 -19.20 -7.21
CA SER A 65 -3.33 -19.41 -6.26
C SER A 65 -3.57 -18.15 -5.43
N ILE A 66 -4.20 -17.13 -6.02
CA ILE A 66 -4.42 -15.83 -5.37
C ILE A 66 -5.33 -15.96 -4.14
N ALA A 67 -6.35 -16.81 -4.18
CA ALA A 67 -7.22 -17.06 -3.03
C ALA A 67 -6.42 -17.61 -1.83
N SER A 68 -5.62 -18.66 -2.04
CA SER A 68 -4.76 -19.21 -0.99
C SER A 68 -3.71 -18.22 -0.49
N ALA A 69 -3.24 -17.32 -1.36
CA ALA A 69 -2.33 -16.25 -0.94
C ALA A 69 -3.02 -15.30 0.02
N GLU A 70 -4.24 -14.86 -0.28
CA GLU A 70 -5.02 -14.00 0.60
C GLU A 70 -5.40 -14.70 1.91
N ASP A 71 -5.83 -15.96 1.87
CA ASP A 71 -6.15 -16.74 3.08
C ASP A 71 -4.95 -16.77 4.05
N ALA A 72 -3.75 -17.02 3.53
CA ALA A 72 -2.53 -17.00 4.33
C ALA A 72 -2.25 -15.61 4.93
N LEU A 73 -2.46 -14.53 4.16
CA LEU A 73 -2.19 -13.17 4.61
C LEU A 73 -3.24 -12.65 5.61
N THR A 74 -4.49 -13.05 5.46
CA THR A 74 -5.59 -12.62 6.34
C THR A 74 -5.57 -13.32 7.69
N ALA A 75 -4.89 -14.46 7.81
CA ALA A 75 -4.67 -15.18 9.07
C ALA A 75 -3.94 -14.33 10.13
N VAL A 76 -3.18 -13.31 9.70
CA VAL A 76 -2.45 -12.40 10.58
C VAL A 76 -3.03 -10.98 10.61
N ASN A 77 -4.28 -10.79 10.14
CA ASN A 77 -4.96 -9.51 10.27
C ASN A 77 -5.35 -9.26 11.74
N LYS A 78 -5.20 -8.00 12.18
CA LYS A 78 -5.55 -7.60 13.55
C LYS A 78 -6.99 -7.09 13.64
N SER A 79 -7.48 -6.50 12.56
CA SER A 79 -8.87 -6.02 12.47
C SER A 79 -9.87 -7.17 12.38
N ALA A 80 -11.09 -6.92 12.87
CA ALA A 80 -12.19 -7.87 12.73
C ALA A 80 -12.56 -8.09 11.25
N ARG A 81 -12.90 -9.33 10.89
CA ARG A 81 -13.30 -9.68 9.51
C ARG A 81 -14.45 -8.79 9.01
N ASN A 82 -14.47 -8.55 7.70
CA ASN A 82 -15.50 -7.75 7.02
C ASN A 82 -15.64 -6.31 7.56
N THR A 83 -14.51 -5.70 7.93
CA THR A 83 -14.42 -4.29 8.26
C THR A 83 -13.52 -3.58 7.26
N ALA A 84 -13.71 -2.27 7.06
CA ALA A 84 -12.85 -1.50 6.16
C ALA A 84 -11.36 -1.62 6.52
N ALA A 85 -11.05 -1.65 7.82
CA ALA A 85 -9.68 -1.84 8.31
C ALA A 85 -9.11 -3.21 7.95
N TRP A 86 -9.92 -4.29 8.01
CA TRP A 86 -9.50 -5.63 7.60
C TRP A 86 -9.20 -5.72 6.11
N HIS A 87 -10.03 -5.09 5.27
CA HIS A 87 -9.78 -5.06 3.81
C HIS A 87 -8.53 -4.23 3.47
N LEU A 88 -8.32 -3.08 4.13
CA LEU A 88 -7.10 -2.28 3.98
C LEU A 88 -5.85 -3.04 4.40
N GLU A 89 -5.90 -3.72 5.54
CA GLU A 89 -4.83 -4.58 6.04
C GLU A 89 -4.47 -5.69 5.04
N THR A 90 -5.47 -6.30 4.42
CA THR A 90 -5.32 -7.34 3.41
C THR A 90 -4.70 -6.77 2.14
N ALA A 91 -5.22 -5.66 1.62
CA ALA A 91 -4.71 -4.96 0.45
C ALA A 91 -3.24 -4.55 0.61
N GLN A 92 -2.85 -4.04 1.77
CA GLN A 92 -1.47 -3.65 2.08
C GLN A 92 -0.51 -4.85 2.09
N ARG A 93 -0.94 -6.00 2.63
CA ARG A 93 -0.13 -7.22 2.62
C ARG A 93 0.00 -7.78 1.21
N LEU A 94 -1.08 -7.81 0.44
CA LEU A 94 -1.06 -8.19 -0.98
C LEU A 94 -0.14 -7.27 -1.80
N LEU A 95 -0.10 -5.97 -1.49
CA LEU A 95 0.83 -5.01 -2.12
C LEU A 95 2.30 -5.36 -1.89
N GLN A 96 2.64 -5.84 -0.70
CA GLN A 96 4.00 -6.32 -0.41
C GLN A 96 4.34 -7.54 -1.26
N VAL A 97 3.39 -8.47 -1.42
CA VAL A 97 3.54 -9.63 -2.31
C VAL A 97 3.69 -9.20 -3.77
N ALA A 98 2.81 -8.34 -4.27
CA ALA A 98 2.89 -7.81 -5.65
C ALA A 98 4.23 -7.12 -5.93
N SER A 99 4.74 -6.34 -4.97
CA SER A 99 6.03 -5.66 -5.07
C SER A 99 7.19 -6.65 -5.18
N GLN A 100 7.15 -7.77 -4.45
CA GLN A 100 8.17 -8.80 -4.54
C GLN A 100 8.09 -9.56 -5.87
N LEU A 101 6.88 -9.96 -6.29
CA LEU A 101 6.66 -10.62 -7.58
C LEU A 101 7.10 -9.76 -8.78
N ALA A 102 6.92 -8.43 -8.68
CA ALA A 102 7.39 -7.50 -9.71
C ALA A 102 8.92 -7.49 -9.82
N ARG A 103 9.63 -7.53 -8.69
CA ARG A 103 11.10 -7.63 -8.66
C ARG A 103 11.60 -8.97 -9.20
N GLU A 104 10.79 -10.03 -9.06
CA GLU A 104 11.06 -11.36 -9.60
C GLU A 104 10.72 -11.49 -11.10
N GLY A 105 10.23 -10.44 -11.75
CA GLY A 105 9.89 -10.47 -13.17
C GLY A 105 8.68 -11.34 -13.48
N ARG A 106 7.67 -11.37 -12.61
CA ARG A 106 6.46 -12.21 -12.74
C ARG A 106 5.20 -11.39 -13.07
N PRO A 107 5.13 -10.74 -14.26
CA PRO A 107 4.09 -9.74 -14.56
C PRO A 107 2.67 -10.31 -14.53
N ASN A 108 2.47 -11.56 -14.96
CA ASN A 108 1.14 -12.19 -14.95
C ASN A 108 0.59 -12.33 -13.53
N GLN A 109 1.42 -12.77 -12.59
CA GLN A 109 1.01 -12.91 -11.19
C GLN A 109 0.90 -11.55 -10.49
N VAL A 110 1.75 -10.57 -10.85
CA VAL A 110 1.58 -9.19 -10.39
C VAL A 110 0.21 -8.65 -10.80
N ASN A 111 -0.20 -8.81 -12.06
CA ASN A 111 -1.50 -8.35 -12.54
C ASN A 111 -2.66 -9.04 -11.81
N ALA A 112 -2.56 -10.34 -11.56
CA ALA A 112 -3.57 -11.08 -10.81
C ALA A 112 -3.70 -10.59 -9.35
N VAL A 113 -2.57 -10.40 -8.65
CA VAL A 113 -2.56 -9.85 -7.29
C VAL A 113 -3.07 -8.39 -7.29
N ALA A 114 -2.68 -7.57 -8.27
CA ALA A 114 -3.11 -6.17 -8.38
C ALA A 114 -4.62 -6.03 -8.54
N ARG A 115 -5.27 -6.89 -9.34
CA ARG A 115 -6.74 -6.93 -9.44
C ARG A 115 -7.37 -7.27 -8.09
N ARG A 116 -6.85 -8.28 -7.41
CA ARG A 116 -7.36 -8.65 -6.08
C ARG A 116 -7.19 -7.55 -5.04
N ILE A 117 -6.09 -6.79 -5.10
CA ILE A 117 -5.91 -5.60 -4.27
C ILE A 117 -7.03 -4.59 -4.52
N LEU A 118 -7.36 -4.29 -5.79
CA LEU A 118 -8.44 -3.35 -6.11
C LEU A 118 -9.80 -3.81 -5.57
N GLU A 119 -10.12 -5.10 -5.66
CA GLU A 119 -11.35 -5.67 -5.08
C GLU A 119 -11.42 -5.46 -3.56
N GLN A 120 -10.31 -5.66 -2.85
CA GLN A 120 -10.24 -5.40 -1.40
C GLN A 120 -10.41 -3.91 -1.08
N LEU A 121 -9.79 -3.04 -1.88
CA LEU A 121 -9.89 -1.59 -1.68
C LEU A 121 -11.31 -1.08 -1.94
N GLU A 122 -12.01 -1.63 -2.92
CA GLU A 122 -13.43 -1.33 -3.16
C GLU A 122 -14.30 -1.73 -1.97
N GLN A 123 -14.08 -2.92 -1.41
CA GLN A 123 -14.77 -3.35 -0.17
C GLN A 123 -14.44 -2.44 1.01
N ALA A 124 -13.18 -2.00 1.14
CA ALA A 124 -12.78 -1.05 2.16
C ALA A 124 -13.47 0.32 1.99
N GLU A 125 -13.56 0.84 0.76
CA GLU A 125 -14.24 2.10 0.44
C GLU A 125 -15.73 2.04 0.78
N ALA A 126 -16.40 0.93 0.43
CA ALA A 126 -17.81 0.69 0.69
C ALA A 126 -18.13 0.61 2.20
N LEU A 127 -17.25 -0.03 2.97
CA LEU A 127 -17.41 -0.20 4.42
C LEU A 127 -16.89 0.98 5.24
N ALA A 128 -16.19 1.94 4.63
CA ALA A 128 -15.59 3.06 5.32
C ALA A 128 -16.66 4.00 5.91
N ARG A 129 -16.58 4.22 7.22
CA ARG A 129 -17.47 5.13 7.96
C ARG A 129 -16.96 6.57 8.03
N ASP A 130 -15.69 6.80 7.70
CA ASP A 130 -15.05 8.10 7.77
C ASP A 130 -14.26 8.41 6.49
N GLY A 131 -14.11 9.71 6.21
CA GLY A 131 -13.44 10.19 5.01
C GLY A 131 -11.95 9.85 4.95
N ARG A 132 -11.27 9.66 6.10
CA ARG A 132 -9.85 9.32 6.14
C ARG A 132 -9.62 7.88 5.69
N THR A 133 -10.42 6.94 6.18
CA THR A 133 -10.38 5.53 5.75
C THR A 133 -10.70 5.42 4.26
N ARG A 134 -11.74 6.12 3.79
CA ARG A 134 -12.08 6.15 2.35
C ARG A 134 -10.95 6.74 1.50
N ALA A 135 -10.37 7.86 1.93
CA ALA A 135 -9.24 8.48 1.24
C ALA A 135 -8.00 7.57 1.21
N ALA A 136 -7.75 6.80 2.27
CA ALA A 136 -6.65 5.84 2.30
C ALA A 136 -6.85 4.74 1.25
N ALA A 137 -8.04 4.13 1.18
CA ALA A 137 -8.34 3.11 0.19
C ALA A 137 -8.22 3.65 -1.25
N GLN A 138 -8.80 4.82 -1.51
CA GLN A 138 -8.72 5.51 -2.80
C GLN A 138 -7.28 5.85 -3.20
N SER A 139 -6.45 6.32 -2.26
CA SER A 139 -5.04 6.62 -2.52
C SER A 139 -4.25 5.37 -2.88
N ILE A 140 -4.51 4.26 -2.18
CA ILE A 140 -3.85 2.99 -2.48
C ILE A 140 -4.30 2.47 -3.86
N ALA A 141 -5.58 2.62 -4.20
CA ALA A 141 -6.09 2.23 -5.52
C ALA A 141 -5.41 3.04 -6.63
N GLY A 142 -5.25 4.36 -6.43
CA GLY A 142 -4.51 5.22 -7.33
C GLY A 142 -3.08 4.75 -7.56
N PHE A 143 -2.37 4.39 -6.47
CA PHE A 143 -1.03 3.81 -6.56
C PHE A 143 -0.99 2.51 -7.36
N VAL A 144 -1.99 1.63 -7.18
CA VAL A 144 -2.06 0.36 -7.91
C VAL A 144 -2.25 0.58 -9.41
N HIS A 145 -3.16 1.49 -9.80
CA HIS A 145 -3.37 1.86 -11.20
C HIS A 145 -2.11 2.43 -11.85
N GLU A 146 -1.45 3.36 -11.17
CA GLU A 146 -0.21 3.97 -11.65
C GLU A 146 0.90 2.91 -11.79
N ARG A 147 1.12 2.10 -10.75
CA ARG A 147 2.31 1.25 -10.65
C ARG A 147 2.21 -0.04 -11.45
N TYR A 148 1.05 -0.69 -11.44
CA TYR A 148 0.90 -2.04 -11.98
C TYR A 148 0.11 -2.09 -13.28
N PHE A 149 -0.72 -1.08 -13.54
CA PHE A 149 -1.50 -1.00 -14.78
C PHE A 149 -1.00 0.09 -15.73
N GLY A 150 -0.10 0.99 -15.30
CA GLY A 150 0.35 2.11 -16.10
C GLY A 150 -0.77 3.11 -16.44
N ASP A 151 -1.88 3.04 -15.71
CA ASP A 151 -3.09 3.81 -15.99
C ASP A 151 -3.07 5.10 -15.16
N ALA A 152 -2.36 6.10 -15.69
CA ALA A 152 -2.21 7.40 -15.05
C ALA A 152 -3.53 8.16 -14.93
N ALA A 153 -4.47 7.96 -15.86
CA ALA A 153 -5.77 8.64 -15.84
C ALA A 153 -6.64 8.13 -14.69
N THR A 154 -6.79 6.81 -14.57
CA THR A 154 -7.53 6.22 -13.45
C THR A 154 -6.83 6.48 -12.12
N ALA A 155 -5.49 6.45 -12.09
CA ALA A 155 -4.73 6.83 -10.90
C ALA A 155 -5.02 8.26 -10.44
N ALA A 156 -5.01 9.24 -11.36
CA ALA A 156 -5.33 10.63 -11.06
C ALA A 156 -6.75 10.78 -10.50
N ALA A 157 -7.74 10.13 -11.12
CA ALA A 157 -9.12 10.14 -10.65
C ALA A 157 -9.25 9.59 -9.23
N ARG A 158 -8.55 8.49 -8.92
CA ARG A 158 -8.53 7.89 -7.58
C ARG A 158 -7.89 8.80 -6.53
N TYR A 159 -6.75 9.44 -6.84
CA TYR A 159 -6.15 10.41 -5.91
C TYR A 159 -7.02 11.66 -5.71
N GLN A 160 -7.70 12.14 -6.75
CA GLN A 160 -8.64 13.26 -6.63
C GLN A 160 -9.83 12.89 -5.75
N ALA A 161 -10.42 11.69 -5.93
CA ALA A 161 -11.47 11.19 -5.06
C ALA A 161 -11.01 11.08 -3.59
N ALA A 162 -9.76 10.68 -3.37
CA ALA A 162 -9.16 10.67 -2.03
C ALA A 162 -9.09 12.07 -1.41
N LEU A 163 -8.77 13.11 -2.19
CA LEU A 163 -8.77 14.51 -1.71
C LEU A 163 -10.18 15.04 -1.45
N GLN A 164 -11.19 14.57 -2.18
CA GLN A 164 -12.59 14.91 -1.89
C GLN A 164 -13.04 14.28 -0.56
N SER A 165 -12.65 13.03 -0.30
CA SER A 165 -12.96 12.34 0.96
C SER A 165 -12.16 12.90 2.15
N SER A 166 -10.91 13.30 1.93
CA SER A 166 -10.03 13.88 2.95
C SER A 166 -9.06 14.89 2.31
N PRO A 167 -9.39 16.20 2.34
CA PRO A 167 -8.56 17.24 1.72
C PRO A 167 -7.13 17.34 2.28
N THR A 168 -6.91 16.81 3.47
CA THR A 168 -5.61 16.79 4.17
C THR A 168 -4.78 15.54 3.92
N SER A 169 -5.24 14.59 3.09
CA SER A 169 -4.50 13.35 2.81
C SER A 169 -3.16 13.63 2.12
N PRO A 170 -2.01 13.41 2.80
CA PRO A 170 -0.70 13.68 2.20
C PRO A 170 -0.42 12.75 1.03
N GLN A 171 -0.84 11.49 1.11
CA GLN A 171 -0.64 10.49 0.06
C GLN A 171 -1.35 10.88 -1.23
N ALA A 172 -2.59 11.35 -1.13
CA ALA A 172 -3.37 11.77 -2.28
C ALA A 172 -2.78 13.02 -2.95
N ARG A 173 -2.34 14.01 -2.15
CA ARG A 173 -1.65 15.20 -2.66
C ARG A 173 -0.36 14.85 -3.39
N GLU A 174 0.46 13.98 -2.79
CA GLU A 174 1.70 13.52 -3.41
C GLU A 174 1.43 12.78 -4.73
N GLY A 175 0.41 11.91 -4.77
CA GLY A 175 -0.02 11.21 -5.96
C GLY A 175 -0.39 12.15 -7.10
N VAL A 176 -1.25 13.14 -6.84
CA VAL A 176 -1.63 14.16 -7.84
C VAL A 176 -0.40 14.94 -8.32
N GLN A 177 0.43 15.43 -7.39
CA GLN A 177 1.62 16.21 -7.75
C GLN A 177 2.60 15.40 -8.59
N ARG A 178 2.79 14.11 -8.28
CA ARG A 178 3.68 13.22 -9.04
C ARG A 178 3.17 13.01 -10.47
N LEU A 179 1.87 12.75 -10.65
CA LEU A 179 1.28 12.59 -11.97
C LEU A 179 1.33 13.89 -12.79
N GLN A 180 1.15 15.05 -12.15
CA GLN A 180 1.30 16.36 -12.81
C GLN A 180 2.73 16.63 -13.27
N ARG A 181 3.75 16.25 -12.49
CA ARG A 181 5.16 16.42 -12.86
C ARG A 181 5.60 15.51 -14.00
N ASN A 182 5.10 14.29 -14.02
CA ASN A 182 5.58 13.28 -14.97
C ASN A 182 4.84 13.31 -16.32
N GLY A 183 3.75 14.09 -16.43
CA GLY A 183 2.89 14.14 -17.61
C GLY A 183 2.19 12.80 -17.89
N PRO A 184 1.09 12.78 -18.66
CA PRO A 184 0.60 11.53 -19.22
C PRO A 184 1.67 10.98 -20.19
N PRO A 185 1.97 9.66 -20.17
CA PRO A 185 2.89 9.08 -21.14
C PRO A 185 2.38 9.39 -22.56
N GLY A 186 3.10 10.22 -23.30
CA GLY A 186 2.76 10.67 -24.66
C GLY A 186 2.54 12.18 -24.87
N SER A 187 2.68 13.03 -23.84
CA SER A 187 2.60 14.50 -24.04
C SER A 187 3.90 15.18 -24.48
N ASP A 188 4.96 14.42 -24.74
CA ASP A 188 6.17 14.94 -25.39
C ASP A 188 5.91 15.14 -26.89
N THR A 189 5.14 16.20 -27.16
CA THR A 189 5.34 17.19 -28.21
C THR A 189 6.78 17.62 -28.51
N PRO A 190 7.63 17.03 -29.38
CA PRO A 190 8.84 17.76 -29.77
C PRO A 190 8.41 19.07 -30.44
N ARG A 191 8.80 20.21 -29.85
CA ARG A 191 8.74 21.52 -30.50
C ARG A 191 9.92 21.70 -31.43
#